data_AF-A0A2H1KS12-F1
#
_entry.id   AF-A0A2H1KS12-F1
#
_cell.length_a   1.000
_cell.length_b   1.000
_cell.length_c   1.000
_cell.angle_alpha   90.00
_cell.angle_beta   90.00
_cell.angle_gamma   90.00
#
_symmetry.space_group_name_H-M   'P 1'
#
loop_
_entity.id
_entity.type
_entity.pdbx_description
1 polymer ?
#
loop_
_entity_poly.entity_id
_entity_poly.type
_entity_poly.pdbx_seq_one_letter_code
_entity_poly.pdbx_strand_id
1 'polypeptide(L)'
;MLGLDPDKKTVLYAPTWRGNKGSARFDAEQLEKDIDSLTKLNANVVFQAHHIMLRHIKDVDYGSIIVPPPSVVTNELLAVVDLLISDYSSIFFDFLATGKPIVHYLYDYDAYAEERGLLLDKSELPGPIVTTSDELVAEVNHLTADMYTPDEKYRRAQAKFAPHDDGHASDRTIRWFLQEDTSETNLIETRKRPSIIFWGGRLDKSKKTRDFLESVRIAAEAGDKDVTLFVAHSVKSNEAAMEQIRKLGLSVSVVARNDYEMAMTTAERHARNPEEASEVAPQSQRPTPFWKRLTSAFRRTQDADEGLDSLLSEMYKREYRRVFGDSQFDELVMFPGASHFWKKLAEHARR
;
A
#
# COMPACT_ATOMS: atom_id res chain seq x y z
N MET A 1 -7.37 -31.02 1.15
CA MET A 1 -6.00 -31.57 1.25
C MET A 1 -5.43 -31.69 -0.15
N LEU A 2 -4.14 -31.40 -0.34
CA LEU A 2 -3.49 -31.35 -1.67
C LEU A 2 -3.20 -32.72 -2.29
N GLY A 3 -3.43 -33.82 -1.56
CA GLY A 3 -3.21 -35.18 -2.08
C GLY A 3 -1.74 -35.54 -2.27
N LEU A 4 -0.84 -34.92 -1.49
CA LEU A 4 0.60 -35.16 -1.56
C LEU A 4 0.93 -36.59 -1.09
N ASP A 5 1.84 -37.24 -1.82
CA ASP A 5 2.46 -38.50 -1.41
C ASP A 5 3.48 -38.22 -0.28
N PRO A 6 3.29 -38.75 0.94
CA PRO A 6 4.17 -38.46 2.07
C PRO A 6 5.58 -39.01 1.92
N ASP A 7 5.80 -39.95 0.99
CA ASP A 7 7.12 -40.56 0.75
C ASP A 7 7.95 -39.78 -0.28
N LYS A 8 7.36 -38.73 -0.89
CA LYS A 8 8.01 -37.90 -1.91
C LYS A 8 8.26 -36.48 -1.43
N LYS A 9 9.37 -35.89 -1.90
CA LYS A 9 9.64 -34.46 -1.73
C LYS A 9 8.62 -33.61 -2.48
N THR A 10 8.27 -32.46 -1.92
CA THR A 10 7.36 -31.50 -2.55
C THR A 10 8.14 -30.41 -3.27
N VAL A 11 8.03 -30.35 -4.59
CA VAL A 11 8.68 -29.35 -5.45
C VAL A 11 7.63 -28.35 -5.91
N LEU A 12 7.79 -27.08 -5.56
CA LEU A 12 6.90 -26.01 -6.02
C LEU A 12 7.47 -25.32 -7.25
N TYR A 13 6.76 -25.38 -8.37
CA TYR A 13 7.02 -24.56 -9.54
C TYR A 13 6.11 -23.33 -9.54
N ALA A 14 6.71 -22.14 -9.39
CA ALA A 14 6.01 -20.86 -9.27
C ALA A 14 6.57 -19.81 -10.26
N PRO A 15 6.38 -19.99 -11.57
CA PRO A 15 6.84 -19.02 -12.57
C PRO A 15 5.99 -17.73 -12.55
N THR A 16 6.60 -16.61 -12.90
CA THR A 16 5.88 -15.34 -13.06
C THR A 16 5.10 -15.30 -14.38
N TRP A 17 3.98 -14.58 -14.37
CA TRP A 17 3.19 -14.40 -15.58
C TRP A 17 3.87 -13.44 -16.55
N ARG A 18 3.95 -13.81 -17.83
CA ARG A 18 4.41 -12.95 -18.93
C ARG A 18 3.22 -12.26 -19.60
N GLY A 19 3.14 -10.94 -19.51
CA GLY A 19 2.17 -10.17 -20.28
C GLY A 19 1.92 -8.73 -19.80
N ASN A 20 1.32 -7.92 -20.67
CA ASN A 20 0.83 -6.59 -20.34
C ASN A 20 -0.69 -6.61 -20.16
N LYS A 21 -1.25 -5.61 -19.45
CA LYS A 21 -2.69 -5.39 -19.40
C LYS A 21 -3.22 -5.20 -20.84
N GLY A 22 -3.74 -6.25 -21.45
CA GLY A 22 -4.35 -6.23 -22.79
C GLY A 22 -3.67 -7.10 -23.87
N SER A 23 -2.44 -7.56 -23.65
CA SER A 23 -1.75 -8.51 -24.55
C SER A 23 -0.90 -9.48 -23.73
N ALA A 24 -1.50 -10.61 -23.39
CA ALA A 24 -0.77 -11.70 -22.77
C ALA A 24 0.09 -12.37 -23.86
N ARG A 25 1.42 -12.27 -23.76
CA ARG A 25 2.32 -13.17 -24.47
C ARG A 25 2.56 -14.35 -23.53
N PHE A 26 1.53 -15.19 -23.39
CA PHE A 26 1.63 -16.42 -22.64
C PHE A 26 2.29 -17.46 -23.53
N ASP A 27 3.52 -17.85 -23.21
CA ASP A 27 4.23 -18.90 -23.93
C ASP A 27 3.74 -20.27 -23.42
N ALA A 28 2.58 -20.68 -23.95
CA ALA A 28 1.95 -21.96 -23.62
C ALA A 28 2.88 -23.13 -23.97
N GLU A 29 3.60 -23.05 -25.09
CA GLU A 29 4.52 -24.10 -25.54
C GLU A 29 5.68 -24.29 -24.57
N GLN A 30 6.27 -23.19 -24.07
CA GLN A 30 7.33 -23.29 -23.07
C GLN A 30 6.79 -23.89 -21.77
N LEU A 31 5.62 -23.44 -21.30
CA LEU A 31 5.03 -23.99 -20.08
C LEU A 31 4.70 -25.49 -20.22
N GLU A 32 4.19 -25.92 -21.37
CA GLU A 32 3.95 -27.35 -21.64
C GLU A 32 5.23 -28.17 -21.61
N LYS A 33 6.33 -27.66 -22.19
CA LYS A 33 7.66 -28.30 -22.12
C LYS A 33 8.20 -28.39 -20.70
N ASP A 34 8.01 -27.33 -19.91
CA ASP A 34 8.40 -27.29 -18.51
C ASP A 34 7.61 -28.33 -17.71
N ILE A 35 6.28 -28.36 -17.89
CA ILE A 35 5.38 -29.34 -17.27
C ILE A 35 5.80 -30.76 -17.62
N ASP A 36 6.00 -31.07 -18.90
CA ASP A 36 6.47 -32.40 -19.35
C ASP A 36 7.79 -32.79 -18.68
N SER A 37 8.73 -31.85 -18.59
CA SER A 37 10.02 -32.09 -17.95
C SER A 37 9.89 -32.33 -16.45
N LEU A 38 9.05 -31.56 -15.76
CA LEU A 38 8.81 -31.68 -14.33
C LEU A 38 8.06 -32.98 -13.97
N THR A 39 7.20 -33.50 -14.85
CA THR A 39 6.52 -34.79 -14.60
C THR A 39 7.48 -35.99 -14.49
N LYS A 40 8.71 -35.84 -14.99
CA LYS A 40 9.77 -36.86 -14.91
C LYS A 40 10.46 -36.91 -13.54
N LEU A 41 10.19 -35.94 -12.67
CA LEU A 41 10.73 -35.91 -11.30
C LEU A 41 10.03 -36.96 -10.43
N ASN A 42 10.82 -37.63 -9.57
CA ASN A 42 10.26 -38.48 -8.52
C ASN A 42 9.86 -37.63 -7.29
N ALA A 43 8.92 -36.70 -7.49
CA ALA A 43 8.49 -35.73 -6.49
C ALA A 43 6.98 -35.44 -6.58
N ASN A 44 6.40 -34.88 -5.53
CA ASN A 44 5.14 -34.16 -5.62
C ASN A 44 5.42 -32.83 -6.31
N VAL A 45 5.07 -32.70 -7.59
CA VAL A 45 5.23 -31.43 -8.31
C VAL A 45 3.97 -30.61 -8.13
N VAL A 46 4.10 -29.45 -7.49
CA VAL A 46 3.03 -28.48 -7.28
C VAL A 46 3.24 -27.30 -8.20
N PHE A 47 2.23 -26.94 -9.00
CA PHE A 47 2.29 -25.80 -9.91
C PHE A 47 1.42 -24.65 -9.41
N GLN A 48 2.07 -23.56 -8.98
CA GLN A 48 1.40 -22.35 -8.54
C GLN A 48 1.18 -21.42 -9.74
N ALA A 49 0.07 -21.65 -10.44
CA ALA A 49 -0.32 -20.82 -11.57
C ALA A 49 -0.94 -19.50 -11.11
N HIS A 50 -0.62 -18.40 -11.80
CA HIS A 50 -1.44 -17.20 -11.72
C HIS A 50 -2.85 -17.48 -12.28
N HIS A 51 -3.90 -16.92 -11.68
CA HIS A 51 -5.30 -17.19 -12.06
C HIS A 51 -5.62 -16.94 -13.55
N ILE A 52 -4.87 -16.07 -14.22
CA ILE A 52 -4.97 -15.81 -15.67
C ILE A 52 -4.40 -17.00 -16.47
N MET A 53 -3.28 -17.57 -16.02
CA MET A 53 -2.65 -18.73 -16.65
C MET A 53 -3.60 -19.90 -16.63
N LEU A 54 -4.22 -20.21 -15.46
CA LEU A 54 -5.21 -21.29 -15.29
C LEU A 54 -6.35 -21.30 -16.33
N ARG A 55 -6.69 -20.15 -16.93
CA ARG A 55 -7.72 -20.07 -17.98
C ARG A 55 -7.25 -20.59 -19.34
N HIS A 56 -5.96 -20.50 -19.61
CA HIS A 56 -5.33 -20.84 -20.90
C HIS A 56 -4.87 -22.30 -20.95
N ILE A 57 -4.88 -22.97 -19.81
CA ILE A 57 -4.31 -24.32 -19.63
C ILE A 57 -5.36 -25.33 -19.15
N LYS A 58 -6.65 -24.97 -19.20
CA LYS A 58 -7.76 -25.82 -18.72
C LYS A 58 -7.84 -27.20 -19.36
N ASP A 59 -7.33 -27.33 -20.58
CA ASP A 59 -7.39 -28.55 -21.39
C ASP A 59 -6.04 -29.29 -21.49
N VAL A 60 -5.03 -28.87 -20.72
CA VAL A 60 -3.72 -29.53 -20.67
C VAL A 60 -3.81 -30.74 -19.73
N ASP A 61 -3.36 -31.91 -20.20
CA ASP A 61 -3.14 -33.06 -19.33
C ASP A 61 -1.86 -32.85 -18.53
N TYR A 62 -2.03 -32.52 -17.27
CA TYR A 62 -0.93 -32.24 -16.34
C TYR A 62 -0.27 -33.50 -15.77
N GLY A 63 -0.76 -34.69 -16.12
CA GLY A 63 -0.29 -35.94 -15.54
C GLY A 63 -0.38 -35.91 -14.01
N SER A 64 0.78 -35.98 -13.36
CA SER A 64 0.92 -36.02 -11.90
C SER A 64 1.09 -34.65 -11.22
N ILE A 65 1.04 -33.52 -11.96
CA ILE A 65 1.19 -32.18 -11.36
C ILE A 65 -0.05 -31.78 -10.58
N ILE A 66 0.19 -31.25 -9.38
CA ILE A 66 -0.83 -30.79 -8.44
C ILE A 66 -0.99 -29.28 -8.60
N VAL A 67 -2.21 -28.83 -8.92
CA VAL A 67 -2.54 -27.40 -8.93
C VAL A 67 -3.30 -27.08 -7.63
N PRO A 68 -2.76 -26.24 -6.74
CA PRO A 68 -3.45 -25.85 -5.51
C PRO A 68 -4.78 -25.16 -5.80
N PRO A 69 -5.85 -25.46 -5.05
CA PRO A 69 -7.10 -24.74 -5.21
C PRO A 69 -6.94 -23.27 -4.76
N PRO A 70 -7.74 -22.33 -5.29
CA PRO A 70 -7.62 -20.90 -4.97
C PRO A 70 -7.76 -20.54 -3.48
N SER A 71 -8.29 -21.45 -2.66
CA SER A 71 -8.45 -21.27 -1.22
C SER A 71 -7.16 -21.52 -0.43
N VAL A 72 -6.13 -22.12 -1.03
CA VAL A 72 -4.85 -22.36 -0.35
C VAL A 72 -4.05 -21.07 -0.31
N VAL A 73 -3.68 -20.66 0.90
CA VAL A 73 -2.83 -19.48 1.13
C VAL A 73 -1.38 -19.83 0.77
N THR A 74 -0.70 -18.97 0.01
CA THR A 74 0.67 -19.21 -0.45
C THR A 74 1.63 -19.55 0.69
N ASN A 75 1.59 -18.82 1.80
CA ASN A 75 2.48 -19.06 2.94
C ASN A 75 2.24 -20.43 3.61
N GLU A 76 0.99 -20.92 3.64
CA GLU A 76 0.68 -22.27 4.11
C GLU A 76 1.22 -23.33 3.14
N LEU A 77 1.14 -23.07 1.83
CA LEU A 77 1.73 -23.95 0.82
C LEU A 77 3.26 -24.03 0.99
N LEU A 78 3.94 -22.88 1.14
CA LEU A 78 5.40 -22.83 1.30
C LEU A 78 5.88 -23.65 2.52
N ALA A 79 5.06 -23.80 3.56
CA ALA A 79 5.40 -24.60 4.73
C ALA A 79 5.60 -26.09 4.43
N VAL A 80 4.92 -26.63 3.41
CA VAL A 80 5.02 -28.05 2.99
C VAL A 80 5.94 -28.27 1.79
N VAL A 81 6.55 -27.22 1.25
CA VAL A 81 7.46 -27.30 0.09
C VAL A 81 8.86 -27.66 0.55
N ASP A 82 9.49 -28.61 -0.12
CA ASP A 82 10.89 -29.02 0.10
C ASP A 82 11.88 -28.30 -0.81
N LEU A 83 11.45 -27.89 -2.02
CA LEU A 83 12.26 -27.15 -2.98
C LEU A 83 11.39 -26.18 -3.79
N LEU A 84 11.86 -24.95 -3.96
CA LEU A 84 11.20 -23.93 -4.78
C LEU A 84 11.91 -23.80 -6.15
N ILE A 85 11.14 -23.89 -7.23
CA ILE A 85 11.52 -23.48 -8.57
C ILE A 85 10.80 -22.16 -8.86
N SER A 86 11.55 -21.10 -9.08
CA SER A 86 11.02 -19.76 -9.33
C SER A 86 11.85 -19.06 -10.41
N ASP A 87 11.29 -18.03 -11.03
CA ASP A 87 12.02 -17.17 -11.96
C ASP A 87 12.35 -15.81 -11.31
N TYR A 88 11.56 -14.78 -11.63
CA TYR A 88 11.68 -13.39 -11.15
C TYR A 88 10.64 -13.06 -10.06
N SER A 89 9.93 -14.07 -9.54
CA SER A 89 8.92 -13.89 -8.50
C SER A 89 9.55 -13.48 -7.17
N SER A 90 8.90 -12.57 -6.44
CA SER A 90 9.30 -12.23 -5.07
C SER A 90 9.10 -13.37 -4.06
N ILE A 91 8.42 -14.46 -4.45
CA ILE A 91 8.12 -15.60 -3.58
C ILE A 91 9.38 -16.27 -3.00
N PHE A 92 10.53 -16.15 -3.67
CA PHE A 92 11.78 -16.70 -3.14
C PHE A 92 12.23 -15.95 -1.87
N PHE A 93 11.88 -14.65 -1.71
CA PHE A 93 12.15 -13.93 -0.47
C PHE A 93 11.39 -14.53 0.71
N ASP A 94 10.11 -14.85 0.51
CA ASP A 94 9.30 -15.52 1.55
C ASP A 94 9.84 -16.91 1.88
N PHE A 95 10.34 -17.63 0.86
CA PHE A 95 10.86 -18.98 1.03
C PHE A 95 12.27 -19.04 1.64
N LEU A 96 13.06 -17.96 1.57
CA LEU A 96 14.40 -17.88 2.18
C LEU A 96 14.38 -18.18 3.69
N ALA A 97 13.30 -17.82 4.39
CA ALA A 97 13.13 -18.10 5.81
C ALA A 97 13.17 -19.60 6.14
N THR A 98 12.86 -20.46 5.18
CA THR A 98 12.84 -21.93 5.38
C THR A 98 14.24 -22.56 5.36
N GLY A 99 15.23 -21.90 4.76
CA GLY A 99 16.56 -22.48 4.52
C GLY A 99 16.57 -23.65 3.54
N LYS A 100 15.49 -23.85 2.77
CA LYS A 100 15.34 -24.94 1.79
C LYS A 100 15.83 -24.53 0.40
N PRO A 101 16.19 -25.49 -0.47
CA PRO A 101 16.76 -25.18 -1.79
C PRO A 101 15.82 -24.36 -2.68
N ILE A 102 16.41 -23.41 -3.40
CA ILE A 102 15.76 -22.58 -4.43
C ILE A 102 16.52 -22.79 -5.73
N VAL A 103 15.82 -23.11 -6.82
CA VAL A 103 16.36 -23.16 -8.17
C VAL A 103 15.74 -22.03 -8.98
N HIS A 104 16.58 -21.16 -9.54
CA HIS A 104 16.14 -20.08 -10.41
C HIS A 104 16.12 -20.53 -11.87
N TYR A 105 14.94 -20.70 -12.44
CA TYR A 105 14.77 -21.09 -13.84
C TYR A 105 14.57 -19.87 -14.74
N LEU A 106 15.66 -19.38 -15.32
CA LEU A 106 15.72 -18.09 -16.03
C LEU A 106 15.91 -18.29 -17.55
N TYR A 107 15.03 -19.08 -18.17
CA TYR A 107 15.11 -19.45 -19.59
C TYR A 107 15.03 -18.24 -20.55
N ASP A 108 14.44 -17.12 -20.11
CA ASP A 108 14.19 -15.91 -20.91
C ASP A 108 14.86 -14.65 -20.35
N TYR A 109 15.96 -14.80 -19.61
CA TYR A 109 16.61 -13.70 -18.87
C TYR A 109 16.83 -12.42 -19.67
N ASP A 110 17.45 -12.51 -20.85
CA ASP A 110 17.80 -11.33 -21.63
C ASP A 110 16.55 -10.57 -22.10
N ALA A 111 15.52 -11.31 -22.56
CA ALA A 111 14.24 -10.74 -22.97
C ALA A 111 13.48 -10.11 -21.81
N TYR A 112 13.46 -10.78 -20.64
CA TYR A 112 12.81 -10.26 -19.45
C TYR A 112 13.50 -8.98 -18.94
N ALA A 113 14.83 -8.98 -18.90
CA ALA A 113 15.61 -7.82 -18.46
C ALA A 113 15.40 -6.60 -19.37
N GLU A 114 15.30 -6.80 -20.69
CA GLU A 114 15.03 -5.73 -21.65
C GLU A 114 13.59 -5.19 -21.52
N GLU A 115 12.59 -6.04 -21.34
CA GLU A 115 11.18 -5.62 -21.29
C GLU A 115 10.80 -5.00 -19.93
N ARG A 116 11.26 -5.58 -18.83
CA ARG A 116 10.77 -5.28 -17.46
C ARG A 116 11.80 -4.62 -16.57
N GLY A 117 13.09 -4.76 -16.88
CA GLY A 117 14.17 -4.48 -15.95
C GLY A 117 14.22 -5.51 -14.83
N LEU A 118 15.35 -5.55 -14.13
CA LEU A 118 15.60 -6.43 -13.00
C LEU A 118 15.98 -5.61 -11.78
N LEU A 119 15.45 -6.01 -10.62
CA LEU A 119 15.79 -5.40 -9.34
C LEU A 119 17.08 -5.95 -8.75
N LEU A 120 17.45 -7.18 -9.11
CA LEU A 120 18.60 -7.90 -8.59
C LEU A 120 19.45 -8.45 -9.73
N ASP A 121 20.76 -8.47 -9.50
CA ASP A 121 21.71 -9.18 -10.35
C ASP A 121 21.66 -10.70 -10.09
N LYS A 122 21.99 -11.52 -11.11
CA LYS A 122 22.10 -12.99 -10.97
C LYS A 122 23.02 -13.44 -9.82
N SER A 123 24.04 -12.63 -9.52
CA SER A 123 24.99 -12.90 -8.43
C SER A 123 24.35 -12.81 -7.04
N GLU A 124 23.22 -12.11 -6.92
CA GLU A 124 22.49 -11.87 -5.67
C GLU A 124 21.42 -12.94 -5.40
N LEU A 125 21.02 -13.71 -6.41
CA LEU A 125 20.00 -14.74 -6.28
C LEU A 125 20.53 -15.95 -5.47
N PRO A 126 19.79 -16.44 -4.45
CA PRO A 126 20.18 -17.65 -3.72
C PRO A 126 20.10 -18.90 -4.60
N GLY A 127 21.00 -19.86 -4.40
CA GLY A 127 20.95 -21.14 -5.11
C GLY A 127 21.38 -21.09 -6.59
N PRO A 128 21.24 -22.24 -7.29
CA PRO A 128 21.61 -22.39 -8.70
C PRO A 128 20.67 -21.63 -9.64
N ILE A 129 21.23 -21.24 -10.77
CA ILE A 129 20.50 -20.65 -11.91
C ILE A 129 20.64 -21.60 -13.09
N VAL A 130 19.52 -21.98 -13.67
CA VAL A 130 19.43 -22.88 -14.83
C VAL A 130 18.61 -22.21 -15.94
N THR A 131 18.88 -22.52 -17.19
CA THR A 131 18.20 -21.89 -18.34
C THR A 131 17.54 -22.91 -19.27
N THR A 132 17.78 -24.20 -19.06
CA THR A 132 17.14 -25.28 -19.82
C THR A 132 16.36 -26.22 -18.91
N SER A 133 15.35 -26.89 -19.46
CA SER A 133 14.54 -27.85 -18.70
C SER A 133 15.34 -29.08 -18.27
N ASP A 134 16.35 -29.49 -19.05
CA ASP A 134 17.25 -30.59 -18.71
C ASP A 134 18.13 -30.25 -17.49
N GLU A 135 18.72 -29.05 -17.47
CA GLU A 135 19.46 -28.55 -16.31
C GLU A 135 18.55 -28.43 -15.07
N LEU A 136 17.32 -27.96 -15.26
CA LEU A 136 16.34 -27.87 -14.18
C LEU A 136 16.06 -29.22 -13.55
N VAL A 137 15.77 -30.25 -14.35
CA VAL A 137 15.50 -31.60 -13.85
C VAL A 137 16.72 -32.19 -13.16
N ALA A 138 17.91 -32.01 -13.74
CA ALA A 138 19.17 -32.49 -13.15
C ALA A 138 19.42 -31.85 -11.77
N GLU A 139 19.27 -30.53 -11.66
CA GLU A 139 19.52 -29.78 -10.44
C GLU A 139 18.50 -30.08 -9.34
N VAL A 140 17.22 -30.22 -9.70
CA VAL A 140 16.17 -30.61 -8.74
C VAL A 140 16.44 -32.01 -8.20
N ASN A 141 16.80 -32.97 -9.04
CA ASN A 141 17.15 -34.32 -8.59
C ASN A 141 18.37 -34.31 -7.67
N HIS A 142 19.40 -33.52 -8.00
CA HIS A 142 20.59 -33.37 -7.16
C HIS A 142 20.24 -32.79 -5.77
N LEU A 143 19.48 -31.69 -5.72
CA LEU A 143 19.13 -31.00 -4.48
C LEU A 143 18.11 -31.74 -3.61
N THR A 144 17.39 -32.70 -4.18
CA THR A 144 16.40 -33.52 -3.45
C THR A 144 16.89 -34.92 -3.08
N ALA A 145 18.06 -35.34 -3.58
CA ALA A 145 18.63 -36.66 -3.32
C ALA A 145 19.10 -36.84 -1.86
N ASP A 146 19.67 -35.79 -1.27
CA ASP A 146 20.26 -35.80 0.06
C ASP A 146 19.75 -34.64 0.93
N MET A 147 20.17 -34.62 2.20
CA MET A 147 19.93 -33.50 3.10
C MET A 147 20.60 -32.23 2.58
N TYR A 148 19.80 -31.28 2.11
CA TYR A 148 20.28 -29.98 1.65
C TYR A 148 20.91 -29.17 2.79
N THR A 149 22.06 -28.55 2.50
CA THR A 149 22.69 -27.56 3.38
C THR A 149 22.91 -26.28 2.59
N PRO A 150 22.36 -25.12 3.03
CA PRO A 150 22.59 -23.84 2.37
C PRO A 150 24.08 -23.51 2.27
N ASP A 151 24.51 -23.15 1.07
CA ASP A 151 25.86 -22.67 0.80
C ASP A 151 26.03 -21.21 1.26
N GLU A 152 27.25 -20.69 1.11
CA GLU A 152 27.55 -19.32 1.51
C GLU A 152 26.80 -18.28 0.67
N LYS A 153 26.51 -18.55 -0.61
CA LYS A 153 25.74 -17.65 -1.47
C LYS A 153 24.31 -17.50 -0.94
N TYR A 154 23.68 -18.63 -0.61
CA TYR A 154 22.34 -18.68 -0.03
C TYR A 154 22.30 -17.95 1.32
N ARG A 155 23.25 -18.22 2.21
CA ARG A 155 23.29 -17.57 3.54
C ARG A 155 23.48 -16.06 3.45
N ARG A 156 24.29 -15.57 2.51
CA ARG A 156 24.40 -14.12 2.25
C ARG A 156 23.08 -13.52 1.78
N ALA A 157 22.36 -14.20 0.89
CA ALA A 157 21.04 -13.76 0.46
C ALA A 157 20.04 -13.73 1.63
N GLN A 158 20.04 -14.78 2.47
CA GLN A 158 19.19 -14.84 3.67
C GLN A 158 19.51 -13.70 4.66
N ALA A 159 20.79 -13.46 4.94
CA ALA A 159 21.22 -12.36 5.82
C ALA A 159 20.92 -10.97 5.24
N LYS A 160 20.91 -10.83 3.91
CA LYS A 160 20.60 -9.58 3.22
C LYS A 160 19.10 -9.30 3.18
N PHE A 161 18.30 -10.31 2.87
CA PHE A 161 16.90 -10.13 2.48
C PHE A 161 15.90 -10.55 3.57
N ALA A 162 16.26 -11.49 4.45
CA ALA A 162 15.42 -11.95 5.55
C ALA A 162 16.09 -11.80 6.94
N PRO A 163 16.79 -10.68 7.26
CA PRO A 163 17.50 -10.53 8.54
C PRO A 163 16.58 -10.44 9.77
N HIS A 164 15.28 -10.24 9.56
CA HIS A 164 14.30 -9.97 10.62
C HIS A 164 13.14 -10.98 10.65
N ASP A 165 13.21 -12.04 9.83
CA ASP A 165 12.21 -13.10 9.78
C ASP A 165 12.43 -14.11 10.90
N ASP A 166 11.95 -13.76 12.10
CA ASP A 166 12.05 -14.55 13.33
C ASP A 166 10.73 -15.22 13.75
N GLY A 167 9.68 -15.09 12.92
CA GLY A 167 8.34 -15.63 13.19
C GLY A 167 7.46 -14.76 14.11
N HIS A 168 7.94 -13.62 14.60
CA HIS A 168 7.23 -12.77 15.57
C HIS A 168 6.74 -11.42 14.99
N ALA A 169 6.75 -11.25 13.67
CA ALA A 169 6.31 -10.01 13.02
C ALA A 169 4.87 -9.63 13.37
N SER A 170 3.95 -10.60 13.44
CA SER A 170 2.55 -10.38 13.83
C SER A 170 2.42 -9.93 15.29
N ASP A 171 3.15 -10.58 16.20
CA ASP A 171 3.14 -10.23 17.63
C ASP A 171 3.66 -8.79 17.84
N ARG A 172 4.78 -8.45 17.19
CA ARG A 172 5.33 -7.08 17.19
C ARG A 172 4.34 -6.06 16.64
N THR A 173 3.64 -6.41 15.55
CA THR A 173 2.64 -5.53 14.94
C THR A 173 1.45 -5.28 15.87
N ILE A 174 0.97 -6.31 16.56
CA ILE A 174 -0.13 -6.20 17.53
C ILE A 174 0.28 -5.31 18.71
N ARG A 175 1.47 -5.53 19.28
CA ARG A 175 2.00 -4.71 20.38
C ARG A 175 2.16 -3.26 19.97
N TRP A 176 2.76 -3.01 18.82
CA TRP A 176 2.92 -1.66 18.27
C TRP A 176 1.59 -0.97 18.00
N PHE A 177 0.67 -1.62 17.28
CA PHE A 177 -0.54 -0.99 16.78
C PHE A 177 -1.66 -0.87 17.82
N LEU A 178 -1.86 -1.91 18.65
CA LEU A 178 -2.97 -1.94 19.62
C LEU A 178 -2.56 -1.55 21.04
N GLN A 179 -1.27 -1.65 21.37
CA GLN A 179 -0.77 -1.40 22.73
C GLN A 179 0.18 -0.20 22.79
N GLU A 180 0.48 0.43 21.64
CA GLU A 180 1.43 1.54 21.51
C GLU A 180 2.83 1.19 22.05
N ASP A 181 3.16 -0.10 22.12
CA ASP A 181 4.45 -0.59 22.62
C ASP A 181 5.46 -0.66 21.48
N THR A 182 6.45 0.22 21.54
CA THR A 182 7.49 0.36 20.52
C THR A 182 8.81 -0.32 20.90
N SER A 183 8.87 -1.05 22.01
CA SER A 183 10.12 -1.62 22.56
C SER A 183 10.84 -2.57 21.61
N GLU A 184 10.10 -3.28 20.76
CA GLU A 184 10.63 -4.22 19.76
C GLU A 184 10.51 -3.71 18.32
N THR A 185 10.18 -2.44 18.14
CA THR A 185 10.06 -1.81 16.82
C THR A 185 11.15 -0.76 16.64
N ASN A 186 11.94 -0.91 15.58
CA ASN A 186 12.88 0.14 15.19
C ASN A 186 12.12 1.21 14.40
N LEU A 187 11.79 2.33 15.06
CA LEU A 187 11.19 3.48 14.40
C LEU A 187 12.26 4.24 13.62
N ILE A 188 12.32 4.02 12.32
CA ILE A 188 13.24 4.73 11.44
C ILE A 188 12.54 6.01 10.97
N GLU A 189 13.06 7.17 11.38
CA GLU A 189 12.65 8.44 10.79
C GLU A 189 13.21 8.52 9.37
N THR A 190 12.36 8.20 8.40
CA THR A 190 12.75 8.15 6.97
C THR A 190 12.81 9.54 6.33
N ARG A 191 12.26 10.56 7.00
CA ARG A 191 12.09 11.90 6.42
C ARG A 191 13.39 12.70 6.55
N LYS A 192 14.15 12.77 5.46
CA LYS A 192 15.41 13.54 5.38
C LYS A 192 15.22 15.00 4.95
N ARG A 193 14.04 15.34 4.42
CA ARG A 193 13.74 16.64 3.80
C ARG A 193 12.61 17.34 4.55
N PRO A 194 12.66 18.68 4.67
CA PRO A 194 11.54 19.43 5.20
C PRO A 194 10.30 19.21 4.32
N SER A 195 9.14 19.23 4.94
CA SER A 195 7.85 18.97 4.32
C SER A 195 7.02 20.24 4.25
N ILE A 196 6.37 20.46 3.10
CA ILE A 196 5.49 21.60 2.88
C ILE A 196 4.11 21.12 2.43
N ILE A 197 3.06 21.65 3.07
CA ILE A 197 1.68 21.45 2.65
C ILE A 197 1.10 22.72 2.02
N PHE A 198 0.63 22.58 0.79
CA PHE A 198 -0.20 23.55 0.10
C PHE A 198 -1.66 23.23 0.41
N TRP A 199 -2.26 24.04 1.29
CA TRP A 199 -3.61 23.89 1.77
C TRP A 199 -4.62 24.56 0.83
N GLY A 200 -4.97 23.84 -0.24
CA GLY A 200 -5.90 24.27 -1.29
C GLY A 200 -7.35 24.40 -0.82
N GLY A 201 -7.83 23.45 0.00
CA GLY A 201 -9.24 23.39 0.38
C GLY A 201 -10.14 23.40 -0.86
N ARG A 202 -11.09 24.33 -0.94
CA ARG A 202 -11.91 24.51 -2.15
C ARG A 202 -11.24 25.44 -3.16
N LEU A 203 -10.83 24.88 -4.30
CA LEU A 203 -10.24 25.61 -5.42
C LEU A 203 -11.30 26.04 -6.45
N ASP A 204 -11.36 27.34 -6.73
CA ASP A 204 -12.27 27.94 -7.72
C ASP A 204 -11.65 28.01 -9.13
N LYS A 205 -12.37 28.58 -10.10
CA LYS A 205 -11.87 28.76 -11.49
C LYS A 205 -11.05 30.06 -11.69
N SER A 206 -10.67 30.74 -10.60
CA SER A 206 -10.04 32.06 -10.67
C SER A 206 -8.55 31.99 -11.03
N LYS A 207 -7.96 33.16 -11.33
CA LYS A 207 -6.51 33.30 -11.46
C LYS A 207 -5.77 32.86 -10.19
N LYS A 208 -6.36 33.05 -9.00
CA LYS A 208 -5.75 32.68 -7.71
C LYS A 208 -5.48 31.18 -7.64
N THR A 209 -6.41 30.34 -8.12
CA THR A 209 -6.21 28.88 -8.19
C THR A 209 -5.03 28.53 -9.07
N ARG A 210 -4.90 29.17 -10.24
CA ARG A 210 -3.79 28.92 -11.16
C ARG A 210 -2.45 29.33 -10.55
N ASP A 211 -2.38 30.52 -9.95
CA ASP A 211 -1.17 31.01 -9.30
C ASP A 211 -0.78 30.12 -8.10
N PHE A 212 -1.77 29.62 -7.36
CA PHE A 212 -1.55 28.71 -6.23
C PHE A 212 -0.99 27.35 -6.69
N LEU A 213 -1.61 26.71 -7.69
CA LEU A 213 -1.13 25.43 -8.23
C LEU A 213 0.23 25.57 -8.91
N GLU A 214 0.53 26.71 -9.51
CA GLU A 214 1.86 27.01 -10.05
C GLU A 214 2.91 27.09 -8.94
N SER A 215 2.55 27.65 -7.77
CA SER A 215 3.46 27.67 -6.61
C SER A 215 3.75 26.26 -6.08
N VAL A 216 2.78 25.34 -6.16
CA VAL A 216 2.99 23.91 -5.85
C VAL A 216 4.02 23.31 -6.80
N ARG A 217 3.87 23.55 -8.10
CA ARG A 217 4.80 23.05 -9.14
C ARG A 217 6.22 23.55 -8.89
N ILE A 218 6.39 24.85 -8.65
CA ILE A 218 7.70 25.46 -8.37
C ILE A 218 8.35 24.82 -7.14
N ALA A 219 7.60 24.61 -6.06
CA ALA A 219 8.13 23.96 -4.86
C ALA A 219 8.54 22.51 -5.12
N ALA A 220 7.79 21.77 -5.95
CA ALA A 220 8.12 20.40 -6.30
C ALA A 220 9.39 20.31 -7.18
N GLU A 221 9.56 21.25 -8.11
CA GLU A 221 10.71 21.31 -9.01
C GLU A 221 12.00 21.75 -8.32
N ALA A 222 11.91 22.52 -7.24
CA ALA A 222 13.07 22.90 -6.44
C ALA A 222 13.79 21.68 -5.86
N GLY A 223 13.07 20.58 -5.61
CA GLY A 223 13.69 19.32 -5.22
C GLY A 223 14.39 19.36 -3.85
N ASP A 224 14.03 20.31 -2.98
CA ASP A 224 14.54 20.44 -1.60
C ASP A 224 13.52 19.99 -0.53
N LYS A 225 12.21 20.02 -0.82
CA LYS A 225 11.12 19.66 0.10
C LYS A 225 10.25 18.50 -0.37
N ASP A 226 9.61 17.81 0.57
CA ASP A 226 8.49 16.90 0.28
C ASP A 226 7.20 17.71 0.16
N VAL A 227 6.59 17.72 -1.02
CA VAL A 227 5.46 18.62 -1.34
C VAL A 227 4.13 17.86 -1.28
N THR A 228 3.20 18.38 -0.48
CA THR A 228 1.82 17.87 -0.40
C THR A 228 0.83 18.95 -0.83
N LEU A 229 -0.11 18.61 -1.72
CA LEU A 229 -1.26 19.43 -2.08
C LEU A 229 -2.53 18.85 -1.43
N PHE A 230 -3.18 19.64 -0.57
CA PHE A 230 -4.43 19.26 0.07
C PHE A 230 -5.64 19.98 -0.53
N VAL A 231 -6.64 19.24 -1.02
CA VAL A 231 -7.81 19.78 -1.70
C VAL A 231 -9.11 19.15 -1.21
N ALA A 232 -10.23 19.85 -1.36
CA ALA A 232 -11.57 19.30 -1.20
C ALA A 232 -11.94 18.45 -2.43
N HIS A 233 -12.71 17.38 -2.24
CA HIS A 233 -13.15 16.50 -3.32
C HIS A 233 -13.95 17.24 -4.41
N SER A 234 -14.65 18.31 -4.03
CA SER A 234 -15.33 19.22 -4.98
C SER A 234 -14.44 19.74 -6.12
N VAL A 235 -13.10 19.75 -5.97
CA VAL A 235 -12.15 20.13 -7.04
C VAL A 235 -12.30 19.28 -8.30
N LYS A 236 -12.81 18.05 -8.19
CA LYS A 236 -13.05 17.17 -9.35
C LYS A 236 -13.97 17.79 -10.40
N SER A 237 -14.88 18.69 -9.99
CA SER A 237 -15.78 19.44 -10.88
C SER A 237 -15.10 20.61 -11.61
N ASN A 238 -13.86 20.94 -11.25
CA ASN A 238 -13.08 22.02 -11.84
C ASN A 238 -12.03 21.44 -12.78
N GLU A 239 -12.41 21.21 -14.05
CA GLU A 239 -11.56 20.59 -15.06
C GLU A 239 -10.20 21.29 -15.23
N ALA A 240 -10.18 22.63 -15.18
CA ALA A 240 -8.96 23.41 -15.32
C ALA A 240 -7.98 23.16 -14.16
N ALA A 241 -8.48 23.08 -12.93
CA ALA A 241 -7.65 22.75 -11.77
C ALA A 241 -7.18 21.28 -11.83
N MET A 242 -8.06 20.35 -12.21
CA MET A 242 -7.71 18.94 -12.36
C MET A 242 -6.62 18.71 -13.42
N GLU A 243 -6.66 19.45 -14.52
CA GLU A 243 -5.62 19.38 -15.56
C GLU A 243 -4.27 19.85 -15.04
N GLN A 244 -4.23 20.90 -14.20
CA GLN A 244 -3.00 21.34 -13.55
C GLN A 244 -2.50 20.34 -12.50
N ILE A 245 -3.40 19.79 -11.67
CA ILE A 245 -3.05 18.79 -10.66
C ILE A 245 -2.44 17.54 -11.31
N ARG A 246 -2.99 17.07 -12.43
CA ARG A 246 -2.44 15.93 -13.19
C ARG A 246 -1.02 16.19 -13.71
N LYS A 247 -0.67 17.45 -13.99
CA LYS A 247 0.66 17.85 -14.46
C LYS A 247 1.70 17.98 -13.35
N LEU A 248 1.30 17.97 -12.08
CA LEU A 248 2.25 18.02 -10.95
C LEU A 248 3.13 16.76 -10.87
N GLY A 249 2.72 15.65 -11.49
CA GLY A 249 3.50 14.42 -11.56
C GLY A 249 3.56 13.67 -10.23
N LEU A 250 4.50 12.72 -10.13
CA LEU A 250 4.65 11.84 -8.96
C LEU A 250 5.46 12.45 -7.81
N SER A 251 6.07 13.63 -8.02
CA SER A 251 6.84 14.35 -6.99
C SER A 251 5.98 15.11 -5.99
N VAL A 252 4.66 15.18 -6.22
CA VAL A 252 3.69 15.84 -5.33
C VAL A 252 2.69 14.83 -4.79
N SER A 253 2.59 14.73 -3.47
CA SER A 253 1.52 13.98 -2.83
C SER A 253 0.23 14.79 -2.86
N VAL A 254 -0.84 14.25 -3.46
CA VAL A 254 -2.14 14.93 -3.52
C VAL A 254 -3.12 14.24 -2.58
N VAL A 255 -3.55 14.96 -1.55
CA VAL A 255 -4.54 14.48 -0.56
C VAL A 255 -5.86 15.17 -0.83
N ALA A 256 -6.91 14.39 -1.05
CA ALA A 256 -8.26 14.90 -1.26
C ALA A 256 -9.18 14.55 -0.08
N ARG A 257 -9.74 15.58 0.57
CA ARG A 257 -10.78 15.39 1.60
C ARG A 257 -12.13 15.23 0.93
N ASN A 258 -12.77 14.08 1.11
CA ASN A 258 -14.16 13.86 0.72
C ASN A 258 -15.07 14.87 1.44
N ASP A 259 -16.11 15.39 0.78
CA ASP A 259 -17.06 16.37 1.35
C ASP A 259 -18.00 15.73 2.41
N TYR A 260 -17.48 14.82 3.22
CA TYR A 260 -18.17 14.18 4.33
C TYR A 260 -18.36 15.16 5.50
N GLU A 261 -19.48 15.05 6.21
CA GLU A 261 -19.69 15.77 7.45
C GLU A 261 -18.76 15.24 8.54
N MET A 262 -18.04 16.13 9.22
CA MET A 262 -17.19 15.71 10.34
C MET A 262 -18.00 14.96 11.38
N ALA A 263 -17.43 13.88 11.93
CA ALA A 263 -18.01 13.21 13.07
C ALA A 263 -18.03 14.17 14.27
N MET A 264 -19.24 14.49 14.73
CA MET A 264 -19.49 15.43 15.82
C MET A 264 -20.30 14.75 16.90
N THR A 265 -19.95 15.01 18.15
CA THR A 265 -20.81 14.73 19.30
C THR A 265 -22.05 15.61 19.26
N THR A 266 -23.08 15.26 20.02
CA THR A 266 -24.29 16.08 20.17
C THR A 266 -23.94 17.49 20.65
N ALA A 267 -23.04 17.61 21.63
CA ALA A 267 -22.60 18.90 22.17
C ALA A 267 -21.88 19.77 21.11
N GLU A 268 -21.00 19.17 20.31
CA GLU A 268 -20.31 19.88 19.22
C GLU A 268 -21.27 20.33 18.12
N ARG A 269 -22.28 19.50 17.79
CA ARG A 269 -23.33 19.87 16.83
C ARG A 269 -24.15 21.06 17.33
N HIS A 270 -24.52 21.06 18.63
CA HIS A 270 -25.22 22.17 19.27
C HIS A 270 -24.37 23.45 19.31
N ALA A 271 -23.08 23.32 19.62
CA ALA A 271 -22.14 24.44 19.65
C ALA A 271 -21.93 25.05 18.26
N ARG A 272 -21.85 24.21 17.22
CA ARG A 272 -21.64 24.64 15.83
C ARG A 272 -22.89 25.27 15.22
N ASN A 273 -24.07 24.77 15.54
CA ASN A 273 -25.33 25.31 15.04
C ASN A 273 -26.43 25.31 16.14
N PRO A 274 -26.51 26.38 16.95
CA PRO A 274 -27.46 26.46 18.06
C PRO A 274 -28.94 26.42 17.64
N GLU A 275 -29.25 26.75 16.38
CA GLU A 275 -30.63 26.79 15.87
C GLU A 275 -31.14 25.40 15.44
N GLU A 276 -30.29 24.57 14.79
CA GLU A 276 -30.62 23.18 14.41
C GLU A 276 -30.83 22.25 15.61
N ALA A 277 -30.17 22.52 16.73
CA ALA A 277 -30.29 21.77 17.98
C ALA A 277 -31.69 21.83 18.61
N SER A 278 -32.46 22.88 18.32
CA SER A 278 -33.77 23.11 18.92
C SER A 278 -34.91 22.31 18.25
N GLU A 279 -34.63 21.65 17.12
CA GLU A 279 -35.64 20.93 16.33
C GLU A 279 -35.94 19.50 16.80
N VAL A 280 -35.27 18.99 17.85
CA VAL A 280 -35.51 17.63 18.39
C VAL A 280 -36.49 17.62 19.57
N ALA A 281 -37.03 18.76 20.00
CA ALA A 281 -38.07 18.83 21.02
C ALA A 281 -39.45 19.13 20.40
N PRO A 282 -40.54 18.44 20.79
CA PRO A 282 -41.87 18.68 20.23
C PRO A 282 -42.30 20.14 20.44
N GLN A 283 -42.53 20.83 19.33
CA GLN A 283 -42.81 22.27 19.25
C GLN A 283 -44.03 22.69 20.08
N SER A 284 -43.84 23.67 20.96
CA SER A 284 -44.91 24.58 21.37
C SER A 284 -44.37 25.93 21.84
N GLN A 285 -43.67 26.71 21.00
CA GLN A 285 -43.34 28.09 21.36
C GLN A 285 -43.52 29.09 20.20
N ARG A 286 -44.24 30.18 20.52
CA ARG A 286 -44.51 31.34 19.66
C ARG A 286 -43.19 32.03 19.24
N PRO A 287 -43.12 32.65 18.04
CA PRO A 287 -41.88 33.24 17.54
C PRO A 287 -41.39 34.39 18.43
N THR A 288 -40.12 34.31 18.82
CA THR A 288 -39.43 35.33 19.62
C THR A 288 -39.26 36.62 18.81
N PRO A 289 -39.60 37.80 19.33
CA PRO A 289 -39.49 39.06 18.59
C PRO A 289 -38.04 39.39 18.17
N PHE A 290 -37.88 39.93 16.96
CA PHE A 290 -36.62 40.30 16.32
C PHE A 290 -35.60 41.02 17.23
N TRP A 291 -36.06 41.95 18.06
CA TRP A 291 -35.20 42.72 18.96
C TRP A 291 -34.51 41.87 20.04
N LYS A 292 -35.14 40.78 20.51
CA LYS A 292 -34.49 39.86 21.46
C LYS A 292 -33.35 39.07 20.83
N ARG A 293 -33.50 38.64 19.56
CA ARG A 293 -32.41 37.99 18.76
C ARG A 293 -31.22 38.94 18.55
N LEU A 294 -31.49 40.22 18.34
CA LEU A 294 -30.45 41.22 18.16
C LEU A 294 -29.67 41.46 19.47
N THR A 295 -30.36 41.53 20.61
CA THR A 295 -29.70 41.73 21.91
C THR A 295 -28.91 40.52 22.40
N SER A 296 -29.29 39.29 22.02
CA SER A 296 -28.51 38.09 22.36
C SER A 296 -27.19 37.99 21.59
N ALA A 297 -27.13 38.55 20.38
CA ALA A 297 -25.90 38.62 19.59
C ALA A 297 -24.86 39.59 20.21
N PHE A 298 -25.33 40.62 20.92
CA PHE A 298 -24.47 41.63 21.57
C PHE A 298 -24.05 41.29 23.00
N ARG A 299 -24.58 40.21 23.60
CA ARG A 299 -24.34 39.84 25.01
C ARG A 299 -23.39 38.65 25.21
N ARG A 300 -22.67 38.21 24.18
CA ARG A 300 -21.60 37.21 24.36
C ARG A 300 -20.46 37.82 25.19
N THR A 301 -20.41 37.42 26.45
CA THR A 301 -19.31 37.72 27.38
C THR A 301 -18.13 36.79 27.11
N GLN A 302 -16.94 37.34 27.29
CA GLN A 302 -15.61 36.82 26.92
C GLN A 302 -15.28 35.41 27.48
N ASP A 303 -15.85 35.01 28.62
CA ASP A 303 -15.55 33.71 29.27
C ASP A 303 -16.32 32.52 28.67
N ALA A 304 -17.38 32.76 27.89
CA ALA A 304 -18.15 31.69 27.22
C ALA A 304 -17.52 31.24 25.89
N ASP A 305 -16.59 32.03 25.34
CA ASP A 305 -15.92 31.73 24.07
C ASP A 305 -14.78 30.71 24.25
N GLU A 306 -14.06 30.68 25.39
CA GLU A 306 -12.93 29.76 25.60
C GLU A 306 -13.36 28.27 25.63
N GLY A 307 -14.46 27.96 26.31
CA GLY A 307 -14.99 26.59 26.37
C GLY A 307 -15.61 26.13 25.04
N LEU A 308 -16.17 27.05 24.25
CA LEU A 308 -16.75 26.77 22.95
C LEU A 308 -15.66 26.57 21.88
N ASP A 309 -14.61 27.40 21.90
CA ASP A 309 -13.44 27.25 21.04
C ASP A 309 -12.66 25.98 21.38
N SER A 310 -12.53 25.62 22.65
CA SER A 310 -11.91 24.35 23.08
C SER A 310 -12.71 23.12 22.60
N LEU A 311 -14.04 23.13 22.74
CA LEU A 311 -14.90 22.03 22.30
C LEU A 311 -14.83 21.81 20.78
N LEU A 312 -14.86 22.89 20.00
CA LEU A 312 -14.76 22.80 18.54
C LEU A 312 -13.32 22.50 18.07
N SER A 313 -12.29 22.91 18.82
CA SER A 313 -10.89 22.59 18.51
C SER A 313 -10.63 21.08 18.51
N GLU A 314 -11.15 20.34 19.51
CA GLU A 314 -11.01 18.88 19.53
C GLU A 314 -11.71 18.20 18.34
N MET A 315 -12.83 18.75 17.86
CA MET A 315 -13.47 18.30 16.63
C MET A 315 -12.55 18.51 15.41
N TYR A 316 -11.93 19.68 15.25
CA TYR A 316 -11.00 19.95 14.16
C TYR A 316 -9.74 19.07 14.24
N LYS A 317 -9.23 18.82 15.44
CA LYS A 317 -8.09 17.92 15.69
C LYS A 317 -8.39 16.48 15.27
N ARG A 318 -9.57 15.95 15.62
CA ARG A 318 -9.99 14.60 15.18
C ARG A 318 -10.17 14.52 13.67
N GLU A 319 -10.73 15.56 13.05
CA GLU A 319 -10.86 15.61 11.59
C GLU A 319 -9.49 15.69 10.91
N TYR A 320 -8.56 16.46 11.46
CA TYR A 320 -7.19 16.53 10.96
C TYR A 320 -6.54 15.14 11.02
N ARG A 321 -6.59 14.48 12.19
CA ARG A 321 -6.04 13.14 12.38
C ARG A 321 -6.69 12.09 11.47
N ARG A 322 -7.98 12.23 11.16
CA ARG A 322 -8.67 11.35 10.20
C ARG A 322 -8.12 11.51 8.77
N VAL A 323 -7.71 12.71 8.38
CA VAL A 323 -7.22 13.01 7.03
C VAL A 323 -5.72 12.74 6.90
N PHE A 324 -4.93 13.09 7.92
CA PHE A 324 -3.47 13.13 7.87
C PHE A 324 -2.78 12.16 8.84
N GLY A 325 -3.53 11.44 9.68
CA GLY A 325 -2.98 10.66 10.78
C GLY A 325 -2.22 11.56 11.75
N ASP A 326 -1.04 11.10 12.14
CA ASP A 326 -0.12 11.85 13.01
C ASP A 326 0.92 12.66 12.22
N SER A 327 0.67 12.87 10.91
CA SER A 327 1.55 13.69 10.07
C SER A 327 1.58 15.13 10.57
N GLN A 328 2.75 15.75 10.47
CA GLN A 328 2.96 17.17 10.68
C GLN A 328 3.81 17.73 9.53
N PHE A 329 3.69 19.04 9.28
CA PHE A 329 4.38 19.73 8.19
C PHE A 329 5.23 20.88 8.73
N ASP A 330 6.44 21.02 8.20
CA ASP A 330 7.37 22.08 8.59
C ASP A 330 6.93 23.44 8.03
N GLU A 331 6.32 23.42 6.84
CA GLU A 331 5.77 24.61 6.18
C GLU A 331 4.32 24.40 5.75
N LEU A 332 3.53 25.48 5.80
CA LEU A 332 2.14 25.49 5.39
C LEU A 332 1.85 26.74 4.57
N VAL A 333 1.31 26.54 3.37
CA VAL A 333 0.90 27.59 2.44
C VAL A 333 -0.59 27.46 2.17
N MET A 334 -1.40 28.41 2.64
CA MET A 334 -2.85 28.36 2.44
C MET A 334 -3.31 29.01 1.15
N PHE A 335 -4.36 28.45 0.56
CA PHE A 335 -5.07 29.08 -0.54
C PHE A 335 -5.66 30.45 -0.12
N PRO A 336 -5.43 31.52 -0.91
CA PRO A 336 -5.97 32.83 -0.59
C PRO A 336 -7.50 32.83 -0.52
N GLY A 337 -8.05 33.26 0.63
CA GLY A 337 -9.50 33.28 0.84
C GLY A 337 -10.09 31.99 1.39
N ALA A 338 -9.25 31.09 1.92
CA ALA A 338 -9.70 29.92 2.67
C ALA A 338 -10.75 30.29 3.74
N SER A 339 -11.85 29.55 3.79
CA SER A 339 -12.92 29.75 4.78
C SER A 339 -12.43 29.47 6.20
N HIS A 340 -13.19 29.92 7.20
CA HIS A 340 -12.86 29.70 8.61
C HIS A 340 -12.67 28.21 8.94
N PHE A 341 -13.50 27.35 8.34
CA PHE A 341 -13.36 25.90 8.45
C PHE A 341 -11.97 25.39 8.05
N TRP A 342 -11.48 25.79 6.87
CA TRP A 342 -10.17 25.34 6.37
C TRP A 342 -9.02 25.90 7.21
N LYS A 343 -9.17 27.10 7.75
CA LYS A 343 -8.19 27.71 8.66
C LYS A 343 -8.08 26.95 9.97
N LYS A 344 -9.21 26.66 10.62
CA LYS A 344 -9.25 25.88 11.87
C LYS A 344 -8.69 24.47 11.69
N LEU A 345 -8.99 23.81 10.57
CA LEU A 345 -8.41 22.50 10.28
C LEU A 345 -6.89 22.56 10.03
N ALA A 346 -6.38 23.65 9.44
CA ALA A 346 -4.96 23.87 9.17
C ALA A 346 -4.13 24.18 10.43
N GLU A 347 -4.76 24.65 11.51
CA GLU A 347 -4.07 24.93 12.80
C GLU A 347 -3.40 23.67 13.37
N HIS A 348 -3.90 22.48 13.02
CA HIS A 348 -3.36 21.19 13.49
C HIS A 348 -2.28 20.59 12.58
N ALA A 349 -1.92 21.30 11.50
CA ALA A 349 -1.02 20.79 10.47
C ALA A 349 0.46 21.16 10.64
N ARG A 350 0.74 22.16 11.47
CA ARG A 350 2.10 22.62 11.73
C ARG A 350 2.68 21.92 12.95
N ARG A 351 3.96 21.52 12.82
CA ARG A 351 4.79 21.05 13.94
C ARG A 351 4.85 22.05 15.09
#